data_AF-A0A183N6V1-F1
#
_entry.id   AF-A0A183N6V1-F1
#
_cell.length_a   1.000
_cell.length_b   1.000
_cell.length_c   1.000
_cell.angle_alpha   90.00
_cell.angle_beta   90.00
_cell.angle_gamma   90.00
#
_symmetry.space_group_name_H-M   'P 1'
#
loop_
_entity.id
_entity.type
_entity.pdbx_description
1 polymer ?
#
loop_
_entity_poly.entity_id
_entity_poly.type
_entity_poly.pdbx_seq_one_letter_code
_entity_poly.pdbx_strand_id
1 'polypeptide(L)'
;MAEQSVEEGDLESDIKTEYKPPEKRTLEEIMNLDKEDESLRKYKEALLGPSLGTFKIPFPEKSANVVFEKFCILVDGQPNIEFNLLGMSACFFHYTP
;
A
#
# COMPACT_ATOMS: atom_id res chain seq x y z
N MET A 1 -41.47 19.28 16.83
CA MET A 1 -40.07 19.64 17.07
C MET A 1 -39.45 18.46 17.78
N ALA A 2 -38.92 17.48 17.04
CA ALA A 2 -38.11 16.41 17.59
C ALA A 2 -36.69 16.72 17.13
N GLU A 3 -35.87 17.21 18.05
CA GLU A 3 -34.44 17.38 17.85
C GLU A 3 -33.83 15.97 17.83
N GLN A 4 -33.38 15.52 16.65
CA GLN A 4 -32.55 14.32 16.54
C GLN A 4 -31.11 14.74 16.79
N SER A 5 -30.63 14.47 18.00
CA SER A 5 -29.23 14.51 18.38
C SER A 5 -28.46 13.53 17.49
N VAL A 6 -27.55 14.02 16.67
CA VAL A 6 -26.56 13.17 16.01
C VAL A 6 -25.57 12.77 17.10
N GLU A 7 -25.71 11.54 17.58
CA GLU A 7 -24.72 10.87 18.42
C GLU A 7 -23.41 10.81 17.62
N GLU A 8 -22.41 11.59 18.06
CA GLU A 8 -21.03 11.40 17.63
C GLU A 8 -20.64 9.98 18.04
N GLY A 9 -20.65 9.08 17.07
CA GLY A 9 -20.19 7.70 17.22
C GLY A 9 -18.74 7.71 17.64
N ASP A 10 -18.56 7.58 18.95
CA ASP A 10 -17.34 7.22 19.67
C ASP A 10 -16.46 6.26 18.86
N LEU A 11 -15.33 6.79 18.36
CA LEU A 11 -14.27 6.01 17.72
C LEU A 11 -13.38 5.30 18.76
N GLU A 12 -13.77 5.29 20.04
CA GLU A 12 -13.09 4.55 21.12
C GLU A 12 -13.62 3.12 21.25
N SER A 13 -13.61 2.36 20.15
CA SER A 13 -13.51 0.89 20.29
C SER A 13 -12.04 0.50 20.23
N ASP A 14 -11.43 0.53 21.42
CA ASP A 14 -10.22 -0.16 21.85
C ASP A 14 -10.07 -1.58 21.27
N ILE A 15 -9.74 -1.67 20.00
CA ILE A 15 -8.74 -2.61 19.55
C ILE A 15 -7.47 -1.79 19.44
N LYS A 16 -6.91 -1.46 20.61
CA LYS A 16 -5.47 -1.29 20.73
C LYS A 16 -4.85 -2.65 20.41
N THR A 17 -4.87 -2.98 19.12
CA THR A 17 -4.09 -4.06 18.53
C THR A 17 -2.69 -3.83 19.08
N GLU A 18 -2.15 -4.80 19.82
CA GLU A 18 -0.80 -4.69 20.39
C GLU A 18 0.26 -4.82 19.28
N TYR A 19 -0.01 -4.21 18.11
CA TYR A 19 0.91 -4.14 17.01
C TYR A 19 2.04 -3.18 17.40
N LYS A 20 3.22 -3.76 17.59
CA LYS A 20 4.47 -3.02 17.73
C LYS A 20 5.10 -2.93 16.34
N PRO A 21 5.22 -1.73 15.75
CA PRO A 21 5.86 -1.60 14.45
C PRO A 21 7.29 -2.17 14.52
N PRO A 22 7.74 -2.90 13.47
CA PRO A 22 9.07 -3.48 13.47
C PRO A 22 10.15 -2.40 13.44
N GLU A 23 11.34 -2.77 13.89
CA GLU A 23 12.53 -1.96 13.69
C GLU A 23 12.76 -1.74 12.19
N LYS A 24 13.09 -0.50 11.80
CA LYS A 24 13.42 -0.19 10.41
C LYS A 24 14.72 -0.89 10.05
N ARG A 25 14.70 -1.70 9.00
CA ARG A 25 15.90 -2.29 8.38
C ARG A 25 15.88 -2.07 6.88
N THR A 26 17.06 -1.85 6.33
CA THR A 26 17.27 -1.75 4.88
C THR A 26 17.19 -3.14 4.23
N LEU A 27 16.90 -3.17 2.93
CA LEU A 27 16.84 -4.43 2.19
C LEU A 27 18.21 -5.15 2.16
N GLU A 28 19.30 -4.39 2.09
CA GLU A 28 20.67 -4.92 2.11
C GLU A 28 20.97 -5.61 3.44
N GLU A 29 20.59 -5.01 4.56
CA GLU A 29 20.75 -5.63 5.89
C GLU A 29 19.93 -6.91 6.01
N ILE A 30 18.67 -6.91 5.57
CA ILE A 30 17.80 -8.09 5.62
C ILE A 30 18.40 -9.23 4.78
N MET A 31 18.96 -8.93 3.62
CA MET A 31 19.62 -9.91 2.75
C MET A 31 20.94 -10.42 3.34
N ASN A 32 21.61 -9.61 4.16
CA ASN A 32 22.88 -9.96 4.78
C ASN A 32 22.77 -10.79 6.06
N LEU A 33 21.60 -10.82 6.70
CA LEU A 33 21.33 -11.70 7.82
C LEU A 33 21.28 -13.15 7.33
N ASP A 34 21.88 -14.08 8.07
CA ASP A 34 21.77 -15.53 7.84
C ASP A 34 22.15 -15.98 6.42
N LYS A 35 23.15 -15.35 5.79
CA LYS A 35 23.59 -15.67 4.42
C LYS A 35 24.05 -17.12 4.24
N GLU A 36 24.50 -17.75 5.31
CA GLU A 36 24.93 -19.14 5.29
C GLU A 36 23.75 -20.12 5.33
N ASP A 37 22.53 -19.67 5.64
CA ASP A 37 21.33 -20.49 5.66
C ASP A 37 20.65 -20.50 4.27
N GLU A 38 20.75 -21.63 3.59
CA GLU A 38 20.16 -21.84 2.26
C GLU A 38 18.63 -21.68 2.26
N SER A 39 17.95 -22.10 3.34
CA SER A 39 16.50 -22.04 3.45
C SER A 39 16.02 -20.60 3.60
N LEU A 40 16.68 -19.82 4.48
CA LEU A 40 16.37 -18.41 4.67
C LEU A 40 16.73 -17.57 3.45
N ARG A 41 17.78 -17.91 2.72
CA ARG A 41 18.09 -17.26 1.43
C ARG A 41 17.00 -17.48 0.40
N LYS A 42 16.58 -18.72 0.18
CA LYS A 42 15.47 -19.04 -0.74
C LYS A 42 14.17 -18.35 -0.33
N TYR A 43 13.89 -18.27 0.97
CA TYR A 43 12.73 -17.55 1.49
C TYR A 43 12.80 -16.04 1.19
N LYS A 44 13.95 -15.41 1.41
CA LYS A 44 14.17 -13.98 1.10
C LYS A 44 14.07 -13.71 -0.40
N GLU A 45 14.66 -14.56 -1.22
CA GLU A 45 14.59 -14.47 -2.69
C GLU A 45 13.15 -14.65 -3.21
N ALA A 46 12.34 -15.51 -2.58
CA ALA A 46 10.94 -15.69 -2.95
C ALA A 46 10.07 -14.47 -2.62
N LEU A 47 10.34 -13.78 -1.50
CA LEU A 47 9.58 -12.61 -1.08
C LEU A 47 10.04 -11.31 -1.76
N LEU A 48 11.36 -11.12 -1.87
CA LEU A 48 11.95 -9.90 -2.42
C LEU A 48 12.23 -10.01 -3.93
N GLY A 49 12.10 -11.19 -4.51
CA GLY A 49 12.47 -11.48 -5.89
C GLY A 49 13.96 -11.78 -6.07
N PRO A 50 14.33 -12.41 -7.20
CA PRO A 50 15.66 -12.98 -7.44
C PRO A 50 16.80 -11.95 -7.60
N SER A 51 16.51 -10.64 -7.69
CA SER A 51 17.55 -9.61 -7.85
C SER A 51 17.06 -8.25 -7.37
N LEU A 52 17.46 -7.92 -6.14
CA LEU A 52 17.23 -6.61 -5.50
C LEU A 52 17.77 -5.42 -6.33
N GLY A 53 18.67 -5.67 -7.29
CA GLY A 53 19.26 -4.66 -8.19
C GLY A 53 18.56 -4.49 -9.54
N THR A 54 17.53 -5.30 -9.85
CA THR A 54 16.77 -5.19 -11.10
C THR A 54 15.30 -4.87 -10.82
N PHE A 55 15.02 -4.21 -9.70
CA PHE A 55 13.72 -3.58 -9.54
C PHE A 55 13.58 -2.51 -10.60
N LYS A 56 12.73 -2.78 -11.58
CA LYS A 56 12.29 -1.77 -12.53
C LYS A 56 11.45 -0.77 -11.74
N ILE A 57 12.07 0.30 -11.25
CA ILE A 57 11.37 1.38 -10.56
C ILE A 57 10.38 1.95 -11.58
N PRO A 58 9.07 1.78 -11.38
CA PRO A 58 8.07 2.14 -12.40
C PRO A 58 8.02 3.67 -12.62
N PHE A 59 8.37 4.45 -11.60
CA PHE A 59 8.38 5.90 -11.63
C PHE A 59 9.72 6.46 -11.12
N PRO A 60 10.82 6.38 -11.91
CA PRO A 60 12.15 6.78 -11.46
C PRO A 60 12.27 8.29 -11.18
N GLU A 61 11.36 9.09 -11.74
CA GLU A 61 11.31 10.54 -11.54
C GLU A 61 10.70 10.94 -10.18
N LYS A 62 10.01 10.01 -9.51
CA LYS A 62 9.42 10.24 -8.19
C LYS A 62 10.39 9.74 -7.12
N SER A 63 10.76 10.60 -6.18
CA SER A 63 11.66 10.25 -5.06
C SER A 63 10.96 9.53 -3.91
N ALA A 64 9.64 9.30 -4.00
CA ALA A 64 8.87 8.62 -2.98
C ALA A 64 9.03 7.09 -3.08
N ASN A 65 9.16 6.43 -1.92
CA ASN A 65 9.24 4.96 -1.86
C ASN A 65 7.94 4.28 -2.33
N VAL A 66 6.80 4.97 -2.17
CA VAL A 66 5.47 4.46 -2.55
C VAL A 66 4.79 5.53 -3.39
N VAL A 67 4.33 5.14 -4.58
CA VAL A 67 3.58 5.99 -5.50
C VAL A 67 2.24 5.31 -5.76
N PHE A 68 1.15 6.00 -5.46
CA PHE A 68 -0.19 5.52 -5.77
C PHE A 68 -0.49 5.83 -7.23
N GLU A 69 -0.76 4.81 -8.03
CA GLU A 69 -1.06 4.95 -9.45
C GLU A 69 -2.56 5.20 -9.69
N LYS A 70 -3.40 4.35 -9.11
CA LYS A 70 -4.85 4.36 -9.34
C LYS A 70 -5.59 3.93 -8.07
N PHE A 71 -6.75 4.54 -7.82
CA PHE A 71 -7.73 4.08 -6.84
C PHE A 71 -8.99 3.67 -7.59
N CYS A 72 -9.66 2.58 -7.18
CA CYS A 72 -10.87 2.09 -7.87
C CYS A 72 -11.94 1.67 -6.86
N ILE A 73 -13.18 2.04 -7.16
CA ILE A 73 -14.35 1.56 -6.45
C ILE A 73 -15.00 0.49 -7.33
N LEU A 74 -15.05 -0.72 -6.79
CA LEU A 74 -15.67 -1.88 -7.41
C LEU A 74 -17.05 -2.08 -6.76
N VAL A 75 -18.10 -2.13 -7.57
CA VAL A 75 -19.47 -2.42 -7.12
C VAL A 75 -20.01 -3.55 -8.00
N ASP A 76 -20.50 -4.61 -7.38
CA ASP A 76 -21.03 -5.76 -8.12
C ASP A 76 -22.18 -5.34 -9.06
N GLY A 77 -22.07 -5.74 -10.32
CA GLY A 77 -23.05 -5.42 -11.36
C GLY A 77 -22.96 -3.99 -11.91
N GLN A 78 -21.96 -3.20 -11.52
CA GLN A 78 -21.71 -1.85 -12.07
C GLN A 78 -20.30 -1.75 -12.67
N PRO A 79 -20.06 -0.80 -13.60
CA PRO A 79 -18.72 -0.52 -14.08
C PRO A 79 -17.83 0.03 -12.96
N ASN A 80 -16.54 -0.30 -13.02
CA ASN A 80 -15.54 0.16 -12.05
C ASN A 80 -15.37 1.68 -12.14
N ILE A 81 -15.42 2.36 -11.00
CA ILE A 81 -15.14 3.80 -10.92
C ILE A 81 -13.65 3.95 -10.61
N GLU A 82 -12.90 4.52 -11.55
CA GLU A 82 -11.45 4.60 -11.46
C GLU A 82 -10.95 6.04 -11.29
N PHE A 83 -9.95 6.23 -10.42
CA PHE A 83 -9.32 7.50 -10.09
C PHE A 83 -7.82 7.39 -10.38
N ASN A 84 -7.32 8.15 -11.35
CA ASN A 84 -5.87 8.23 -11.61
C ASN A 84 -5.20 9.17 -10.59
N LEU A 85 -4.15 8.69 -9.92
CA LEU A 85 -3.46 9.39 -8.85
C LEU A 85 -2.03 9.83 -9.24
N LEU A 86 -1.56 9.51 -10.45
CA LEU A 86 -0.22 9.88 -10.93
C LEU A 86 -0.10 11.37 -11.28
N GLY A 87 -1.23 12.05 -11.57
CA GLY A 87 -1.27 13.44 -12.00
C GLY A 87 -2.43 14.22 -11.37
N MET A 88 -2.21 14.81 -10.18
CA MET A 88 -3.10 15.84 -9.62
C MET A 88 -2.94 17.17 -10.37
N SER A 89 -3.45 17.21 -11.60
CA SER A 89 -3.86 18.45 -12.28
C SER A 89 -5.15 18.30 -13.08
N ALA A 90 -5.66 17.07 -13.28
CA ALA A 90 -6.94 16.87 -13.94
C ALA A 90 -7.61 15.57 -13.48
N CYS A 91 -8.40 15.65 -12.41
CA CYS A 91 -9.49 14.69 -12.20
C CYS A 91 -10.52 14.88 -13.33
N PHE A 92 -10.27 14.29 -14.51
CA PHE A 92 -11.34 14.04 -15.46
C PHE A 92 -12.00 12.72 -15.05
N PHE A 93 -13.19 12.83 -14.47
CA PHE A 93 -14.08 11.69 -14.28
C PHE A 93 -14.43 11.13 -15.67
N HIS A 94 -13.77 10.06 -16.08
CA HIS A 94 -14.26 9.25 -17.19
C HIS A 94 -15.28 8.27 -16.62
N TYR A 95 -16.54 8.71 -16.53
CA TYR A 95 -17.68 7.82 -16.41
C TYR A 95 -17.98 7.27 -17.80
N THR A 96 -17.54 6.04 -18.09
CA THR A 96 -18.01 5.30 -19.26
C THR A 96 -19.32 4.60 -18.90
N PRO A 97 -20.44 4.92 -19.60
CA PRO A 97 -21.76 4.36 -19.31
C PRO A 97 -21.86 2.87 -19.63
#